data_AF-A0AA95G5Y8-F1
#
_entry.id   AF-A0AA95G5Y8-F1
#
_cell.length_a   1.000
_cell.length_b   1.000
_cell.length_c   1.000
_cell.angle_alpha   90.00
_cell.angle_beta   90.00
_cell.angle_gamma   90.00
#
_symmetry.space_group_name_H-M   'P 1'
#
loop_
_entity.id
_entity.type
_entity.pdbx_description
1 polymer ?
#
loop_
_entity_poly.entity_id
_entity_poly.type
_entity_poly.pdbx_seq_one_letter_code
_entity_poly.pdbx_strand_id
1 'polypeptide(L)'
;MHNQETPRYFLARHNSNNGIKAVVREIRISKCGCEGIPHYQGLFPDTGVSIAMTEYSYLNTYATAEEAEMSKPQWLHWRQSEALGLKRNPFDF
;
A
#
# COMPACT_ATOMS: atom_id res chain seq x y z
N MET A 1 13.02 -16.37 12.70
CA MET A 1 13.10 -16.08 11.26
C MET A 1 12.96 -14.57 11.11
N HIS A 2 13.99 -13.88 10.61
CA HIS A 2 13.82 -12.49 10.20
C HIS A 2 13.14 -12.51 8.84
N ASN A 3 11.86 -12.16 8.80
CA ASN A 3 11.17 -11.93 7.54
C ASN A 3 11.82 -10.70 6.92
N GLN A 4 12.62 -10.91 5.87
CA GLN A 4 13.25 -9.82 5.15
C GLN A 4 12.15 -9.01 4.47
N GLU A 5 11.97 -7.76 4.93
CA GLU A 5 11.06 -6.82 4.30
C GLU A 5 11.67 -6.34 2.98
N THR A 6 10.90 -6.47 1.89
CA THR A 6 11.29 -5.95 0.58
C THR A 6 10.56 -4.63 0.33
N PRO A 7 11.26 -3.50 0.14
CA PRO A 7 10.62 -2.24 -0.23
C PRO A 7 10.06 -2.32 -1.64
N ARG A 8 8.83 -1.85 -1.80
CA ARG A 8 8.06 -1.87 -3.05
C ARG A 8 7.25 -0.58 -3.16
N TYR A 9 6.80 -0.26 -4.37
CA TYR A 9 6.06 0.96 -4.66
C TYR A 9 4.76 0.68 -5.40
N PHE A 10 3.77 1.54 -5.24
CA PHE A 10 2.54 1.51 -6.04
C PHE A 10 1.92 2.89 -6.16
N LEU A 11 1.15 3.12 -7.22
CA LEU A 11 0.45 4.38 -7.43
C LEU A 11 -0.91 4.34 -6.72
N ALA A 12 -0.98 4.94 -5.55
CA ALA A 12 -2.17 4.98 -4.71
C ALA A 12 -3.14 6.08 -5.15
N ARG A 13 -4.39 5.70 -5.42
CA ARG A 13 -5.50 6.62 -5.68
C ARG A 13 -6.34 6.80 -4.41
N HIS A 14 -6.61 8.06 -4.05
CA HIS A 14 -7.45 8.41 -2.91
C HIS A 14 -8.31 9.65 -3.20
N ASN A 15 -9.36 9.81 -2.38
CA ASN A 15 -10.17 11.02 -2.38
C ASN A 15 -9.51 12.06 -1.47
N SER A 16 -9.34 13.28 -1.98
CA SER A 16 -8.91 14.45 -1.20
C SER A 16 -9.97 15.55 -1.30
N ASN A 17 -9.86 16.58 -0.47
CA ASN A 17 -10.72 17.77 -0.54
C ASN A 17 -10.65 18.48 -1.90
N ASN A 18 -9.55 18.29 -2.63
CA ASN A 18 -9.32 18.87 -3.96
C ASN A 18 -9.57 17.85 -5.09
N GLY A 19 -10.43 16.86 -4.85
CA GLY A 19 -10.79 15.81 -5.79
C GLY A 19 -9.94 14.53 -5.66
N ILE A 20 -10.05 13.66 -6.67
CA ILE A 20 -9.31 12.39 -6.74
C ILE A 20 -7.83 12.69 -7.03
N LYS A 21 -6.93 12.16 -6.21
CA LYS A 21 -5.48 12.28 -6.37
C LYS A 21 -4.84 10.91 -6.52
N ALA A 22 -3.72 10.87 -7.24
CA ALA A 22 -2.86 9.71 -7.32
C ALA A 22 -1.47 10.10 -6.79
N VAL A 23 -0.87 9.24 -5.98
CA VAL A 23 0.44 9.47 -5.38
C VAL A 23 1.19 8.15 -5.25
N VAL A 24 2.48 8.16 -5.58
CA VAL A 24 3.33 6.98 -5.38
C VAL A 24 3.56 6.78 -3.87
N ARG A 25 3.35 5.56 -3.40
CA ARG A 25 3.55 5.17 -2.00
C ARG A 25 4.52 4.01 -1.91
N GLU A 26 5.44 4.11 -0.96
CA GLU A 26 6.28 2.99 -0.53
C GLU A 26 5.47 2.06 0.38
N ILE A 27 5.69 0.76 0.22
CA ILE A 27 5.21 -0.28 1.12
C ILE A 27 6.32 -1.33 1.29
N ARG A 28 6.60 -1.70 2.53
CA ARG A 28 7.55 -2.76 2.86
C ARG A 28 6.81 -4.08 2.94
N ILE A 29 7.16 -5.05 2.10
CA ILE A 29 6.44 -6.30 2.01
C ILE A 29 7.26 -7.42 2.63
N SER A 30 6.71 -8.06 3.66
CA SER A 30 7.20 -9.31 4.20
C SER A 30 6.34 -10.47 3.68
N LYS A 31 6.99 -11.54 3.21
CA LYS A 31 6.31 -12.79 2.92
C LYS A 31 6.17 -13.60 4.21
N CYS A 32 4.95 -13.84 4.64
CA CYS A 32 4.61 -14.63 5.82
C CYS A 32 3.98 -15.93 5.31
N GLY A 33 4.37 -17.10 5.84
CA GLY A 33 3.72 -18.34 5.46
C GLY A 33 4.55 -19.57 5.81
N CYS A 34 3.94 -20.47 6.56
CA CYS A 34 4.26 -21.88 6.53
C CYS A 34 3.19 -22.54 5.63
N GLU A 35 3.54 -23.58 4.87
CA GLU A 35 2.57 -24.45 4.17
C GLU A 35 1.97 -23.91 2.85
N GLY A 36 2.82 -23.58 1.87
CA GLY A 36 2.46 -23.61 0.45
C GLY A 36 1.61 -22.46 -0.11
N ILE A 37 0.87 -21.73 0.73
CA ILE A 37 0.12 -20.54 0.32
C ILE A 37 0.91 -19.28 0.72
N PRO A 38 1.38 -18.47 -0.25
CA PRO A 38 2.13 -17.26 0.06
C PRO A 38 1.19 -16.22 0.69
N HIS A 39 1.41 -15.86 1.96
CA HIS A 39 0.76 -14.70 2.55
C HIS A 39 1.73 -13.52 2.48
N TYR A 40 1.21 -12.35 2.13
CA TYR A 40 1.99 -11.13 2.05
C TYR A 40 1.47 -10.17 3.11
N GLN A 41 2.38 -9.52 3.81
CA GLN A 41 2.06 -8.44 4.74
C GLN A 41 2.79 -7.20 4.27
N GLY A 42 2.05 -6.12 4.08
CA GLY A 42 2.58 -4.83 3.66
C GLY A 42 2.59 -3.87 4.85
N LEU A 43 3.72 -3.23 5.11
CA LEU A 43 3.91 -2.22 6.14
C LEU A 43 4.13 -0.87 5.44
N PHE A 44 3.31 0.11 5.79
CA PHE A 44 3.52 1.49 5.38
C PHE A 44 4.56 2.14 6.32
N PRO A 45 5.77 2.47 5.83
CA PRO A 45 6.85 2.91 6.71
C PRO A 45 6.62 4.30 7.33
N ASP A 46 5.79 5.13 6.69
CA ASP A 46 5.43 6.47 7.17
C ASP A 46 4.47 6.44 8.38
N THR A 47 3.64 5.42 8.47
CA THR A 47 2.53 5.34 9.44
C THR A 47 2.66 4.16 10.40
N GLY A 48 3.53 3.21 10.11
CA GLY A 48 3.71 1.98 10.89
C GLY A 48 2.54 1.00 10.78
N VAL A 49 1.56 1.28 9.91
CA VAL A 49 0.39 0.41 9.75
C VAL A 49 0.71 -0.75 8.83
N SER A 50 0.34 -1.94 9.27
CA SER A 50 0.45 -3.16 8.48
C SER A 50 -0.90 -3.61 7.93
N ILE A 51 -0.87 -4.20 6.74
CA ILE A 51 -2.03 -4.77 6.06
C ILE A 51 -1.72 -6.19 5.58
N ALA A 52 -2.73 -7.05 5.58
CA ALA A 52 -2.67 -8.29 4.82
C ALA A 52 -2.82 -7.98 3.33
N MET A 53 -1.99 -8.60 2.51
CA MET A 53 -1.98 -8.44 1.06
C MET A 53 -2.23 -9.80 0.40
N THR A 54 -3.02 -9.76 -0.67
CA THR A 54 -3.16 -10.92 -1.58
C THR A 54 -1.95 -10.99 -2.52
N GLU A 55 -1.73 -12.15 -3.13
CA GLU A 55 -0.73 -12.28 -4.20
C GLU A 55 -1.00 -11.29 -5.35
N TYR A 56 -2.27 -11.09 -5.71
CA TYR A 56 -2.66 -10.10 -6.71
C TYR A 56 -2.23 -8.68 -6.31
N SER A 57 -2.47 -8.26 -5.07
CA SER A 57 -2.03 -6.94 -4.58
C SER A 57 -0.50 -6.81 -4.56
N TYR A 58 0.21 -7.88 -4.20
CA TYR A 58 1.67 -7.92 -4.25
C TYR A 58 2.21 -7.76 -5.69
N LEU A 59 1.63 -8.48 -6.66
CA LEU A 59 2.05 -8.42 -8.06
C LEU A 59 1.78 -7.04 -8.69
N ASN A 60 0.84 -6.27 -8.16
CA ASN A 60 0.59 -4.89 -8.55
C ASN A 60 1.44 -3.87 -7.77
N THR A 61 2.57 -4.29 -7.22
CA THR A 61 3.61 -3.38 -6.70
C THR A 61 4.87 -3.45 -7.58
N TYR A 62 5.74 -2.46 -7.44
CA TYR A 62 6.88 -2.24 -8.32
C TYR A 62 8.18 -2.08 -7.53
N ALA A 63 9.32 -2.28 -8.18
CA ALA A 63 10.62 -2.20 -7.51
C ALA A 63 11.06 -0.75 -7.30
N THR A 64 10.65 0.16 -8.20
CA THR A 64 10.98 1.60 -8.08
C THR A 64 9.74 2.49 -8.12
N ALA A 65 9.91 3.74 -7.70
CA ALA A 65 8.87 4.75 -7.72
C ALA A 65 8.46 5.14 -9.15
N GLU A 66 9.42 5.19 -10.08
CA GLU A 66 9.20 5.54 -11.49
C GLU A 66 8.36 4.46 -12.19
N GLU A 67 8.66 3.18 -11.94
CA GLU A 67 7.85 2.07 -12.43
C GLU A 67 6.40 2.16 -11.92
N ALA A 68 6.24 2.49 -10.64
CA ALA A 68 4.93 2.66 -10.04
C ALA A 68 4.18 3.85 -10.65
N GLU A 69 4.84 4.97 -10.93
CA GLU A 69 4.22 6.17 -11.51
C GLU A 69 3.67 5.93 -12.93
N MET A 70 4.33 5.06 -13.72
CA MET A 70 3.84 4.65 -15.04
C MET A 70 2.69 3.64 -15.00
N SER A 71 2.37 3.10 -13.82
CA SER A 71 1.33 2.09 -13.64
C SER A 71 -0.08 2.66 -13.55
N LYS A 72 -1.09 1.78 -13.56
CA LYS A 72 -2.47 2.20 -13.31
C LYS A 72 -2.66 2.50 -11.81
N PRO A 73 -3.27 3.64 -11.44
CA PRO A 73 -3.55 3.94 -10.05
C PRO A 73 -4.49 2.91 -9.42
N GLN A 74 -4.17 2.48 -8.21
CA GLN A 74 -4.95 1.53 -7.42
C GLN A 74 -5.70 2.26 -6.32
N TRP A 75 -6.99 1.97 -6.18
CA TRP A 75 -7.76 2.48 -5.05
C TRP A 75 -7.23 1.88 -3.76
N LEU A 76 -6.93 2.75 -2.80
CA LEU A 76 -6.60 2.30 -1.46
C LEU A 76 -7.83 1.65 -0.82
N HIS A 77 -7.62 0.45 -0.27
CA HIS A 77 -8.56 -0.16 0.64
C HIS A 77 -8.79 0.77 1.85
N TRP A 78 -9.99 0.78 2.42
CA TRP A 78 -10.35 1.76 3.46
C TRP A 78 -9.37 1.78 4.65
N ARG A 79 -8.83 0.61 5.05
CA ARG A 79 -7.78 0.51 6.10
C ARG A 79 -6.46 1.17 5.68
N GLN A 80 -6.08 1.10 4.40
CA GLN A 80 -4.90 1.79 3.88
C GLN A 80 -5.13 3.31 3.83
N SER A 81 -6.34 3.72 3.45
CA SER A 81 -6.73 5.15 3.47
C SER A 81 -6.75 5.71 4.89
N GLU A 82 -7.21 4.94 5.88
CA GLU A 82 -7.12 5.32 7.30
C GLU A 82 -5.68 5.35 7.79
N ALA A 83 -4.90 4.32 7.49
CA ALA A 83 -3.48 4.26 7.83
C ALA A 83 -2.72 5.50 7.38
N LEU A 84 -2.94 5.89 6.13
CA LEU A 84 -2.27 7.02 5.50
C LEU A 84 -2.90 8.39 5.86
N GLY A 85 -3.88 8.43 6.76
CA GLY A 85 -4.57 9.66 7.15
C GLY A 85 -5.37 10.32 6.02
N LEU A 86 -5.64 9.57 4.94
CA LEU A 86 -6.31 10.06 3.72
C LEU A 86 -7.84 10.03 3.84
N LYS A 87 -8.35 9.35 4.86
CA LYS A 87 -9.79 9.26 5.18
C LYS A 87 -10.21 10.29 6.23
N ARG A 88 -9.55 11.45 6.32
CA ARG A 88 -10.09 12.56 7.12
C ARG A 88 -11.36 13.06 6.41
N ASN A 89 -12.50 12.81 7.03
CA ASN A 89 -13.75 13.44 6.64
C ASN A 89 -13.52 14.96 6.64
N PRO A 90 -13.77 15.69 5.53
CA PRO A 90 -13.65 17.15 5.51
C PRO A 90 -14.58 17.86 6.51
N PHE A 91 -15.51 17.13 7.12
CA PHE A 91 -16.46 17.61 8.12
C PHE A 91 -16.27 16.99 9.52
N ASP A 92 -15.19 16.23 9.77
CA ASP A 92 -14.82 15.88 11.14
C ASP A 92 -14.14 17.11 11.77
N PHE A 93 -14.92 17.87 12.56
CA PHE A 93 -14.48 19.01 13.37
C PHE A 93 -14.00 18.54 14.74
#